data_AF-M6AJE4-F1
#
_entry.id   AF-M6AJE4-F1
#
_cell.length_a   1.000
_cell.length_b   1.000
_cell.length_c   1.000
_cell.angle_alpha   90.00
_cell.angle_beta   90.00
_cell.angle_gamma   90.00
#
_symmetry.space_group_name_H-M   'P 1'
#
loop_
_entity.id
_entity.type
_entity.pdbx_description
1 polymer ?
#
loop_
_entity_poly.entity_id
_entity_poly.type
_entity_poly.pdbx_seq_one_letter_code
_entity_poly.pdbx_strand_id
1 'polypeptide(L)' 'MNIDQAMKELKSMGSKSVKKIQKKVKKNNQLSLELYKTGNVDAMYLARLIANEKQIPKKDPQTW' A
#
# COMPACT_ATOMS: atom_id res chain seq x y z
N MET A 1 -9.53 5.87 -1.49
CA MET A 1 -8.31 6.70 -1.33
C MET A 1 -7.38 6.39 -2.48
N ASN A 2 -6.82 7.41 -3.15
CA ASN A 2 -5.92 7.25 -4.29
C ASN A 2 -4.45 7.41 -3.85
N ILE A 3 -3.51 7.19 -4.78
CA ILE A 3 -2.06 7.26 -4.54
C ILE A 3 -1.61 8.63 -4.04
N ASP A 4 -2.12 9.72 -4.61
CA ASP A 4 -1.73 11.08 -4.24
C ASP A 4 -2.11 11.41 -2.80
N GLN A 5 -3.32 11.01 -2.39
CA GLN A 5 -3.79 11.20 -1.02
C GLN A 5 -3.00 10.33 -0.03
N ALA A 6 -2.61 9.12 -0.44
CA ALA A 6 -1.76 8.24 0.37
C ALA A 6 -0.38 8.87 0.60
N MET A 7 0.28 9.29 -0.46
CA MET A 7 1.61 9.88 -0.41
C MET A 7 1.62 11.20 0.37
N LYS A 8 0.55 12.01 0.26
CA LYS A 8 0.38 13.23 1.06
C LYS A 8 0.24 12.92 2.56
N GLU A 9 -0.59 11.94 2.93
CA GLU A 9 -0.73 11.53 4.34
C GLU A 9 0.58 10.93 4.89
N LEU A 10 1.30 10.13 4.11
CA LEU A 10 2.60 9.56 4.49
C LEU A 10 3.65 10.65 4.76
N LYS A 11 3.76 11.66 3.88
CA LYS A 11 4.67 12.80 4.08
C LYS A 11 4.34 13.65 5.31
N SER A 12 3.07 13.73 5.69
CA SER A 12 2.62 14.65 6.76
C SER A 12 2.84 14.14 8.18
N MET A 13 2.79 12.82 8.44
CA MET A 13 2.91 12.30 9.82
C MET A 13 3.85 11.09 9.96
N GLY A 14 4.66 10.78 8.93
CA GLY A 14 5.66 9.70 8.95
C GLY A 14 5.05 8.33 9.27
N SER A 15 5.74 7.53 10.09
CA SER A 15 5.37 6.13 10.39
C SER A 15 3.98 5.94 11.01
N LYS A 16 3.43 6.95 11.71
CA LYS A 16 2.07 6.90 12.28
C LYS A 16 0.98 6.94 11.21
N SER A 17 1.25 7.52 10.04
CA SER A 17 0.29 7.59 8.93
C SER A 17 -0.06 6.21 8.38
N VAL A 18 0.93 5.30 8.31
CA VAL A 18 0.74 3.96 7.73
C VAL A 18 -0.41 3.22 8.41
N LYS A 19 -0.40 3.15 9.76
CA LYS A 19 -1.46 2.45 10.53
C LYS A 19 -2.83 3.11 10.34
N LYS A 20 -2.90 4.44 10.24
CA LYS A 20 -4.16 5.17 10.03
C LYS A 20 -4.73 4.88 8.64
N ILE A 21 -3.89 4.94 7.62
CA ILE A 21 -4.27 4.64 6.24
C ILE A 21 -4.70 3.18 6.09
N GLN A 22 -3.94 2.25 6.67
CA GLN A 22 -4.29 0.82 6.68
C GLN A 22 -5.68 0.59 7.26
N LYS A 23 -6.03 1.23 8.38
CA LYS A 23 -7.38 1.10 8.98
C LYS A 23 -8.49 1.67 8.09
N LYS A 24 -8.24 2.77 7.37
CA LYS A 24 -9.19 3.37 6.42
C LYS A 24 -9.41 2.50 5.18
N VAL A 25 -8.33 2.00 4.59
CA VAL A 25 -8.35 1.28 3.30
C VAL A 25 -8.65 -0.21 3.48
N LYS A 26 -8.19 -0.82 4.58
CA LYS A 26 -8.20 -2.26 4.88
C LYS A 26 -7.46 -3.10 3.83
N LYS A 27 -8.08 -3.37 2.68
CA LYS A 27 -7.52 -4.15 1.58
C LYS A 27 -7.84 -3.47 0.25
N ASN A 28 -6.81 -3.18 -0.54
CA ASN A 28 -6.92 -2.61 -1.87
C ASN A 28 -5.67 -2.98 -2.70
N ASN A 29 -5.83 -3.94 -3.61
CA ASN A 29 -4.74 -4.45 -4.42
C ASN A 29 -4.23 -3.44 -5.46
N GLN A 30 -5.13 -2.64 -6.05
CA GLN A 30 -4.74 -1.62 -7.01
C GLN A 30 -3.85 -0.56 -6.36
N LEU A 31 -4.30 -0.03 -5.21
CA LEU A 31 -3.51 0.96 -4.45
C LEU A 31 -2.20 0.35 -3.92
N SER A 32 -2.21 -0.93 -3.54
CA SER A 32 -0.99 -1.64 -3.15
C SER A 32 0.05 -1.63 -4.26
N LEU A 33 -0.34 -2.01 -5.49
CA LEU A 33 0.56 -2.02 -6.64
C LEU A 33 1.08 -0.62 -6.98
N GLU A 34 0.22 0.38 -6.95
CA GLU A 34 0.62 1.78 -7.17
C GLU A 34 1.63 2.26 -6.13
N LEU A 35 1.37 1.99 -4.85
CA LEU A 35 2.27 2.33 -3.74
C LEU A 35 3.62 1.61 -3.85
N TYR A 36 3.61 0.32 -4.23
CA TYR A 36 4.83 -0.47 -4.38
C TYR A 36 5.72 0.09 -5.49
N LYS A 37 5.12 0.48 -6.62
CA LYS A 37 5.80 1.11 -7.75
C LYS A 37 6.46 2.46 -7.42
N THR A 38 6.08 3.11 -6.32
CA THR A 38 6.68 4.40 -5.94
C THR A 38 8.13 4.29 -5.44
N GLY A 39 8.57 3.10 -5.02
CA GLY A 39 9.90 2.88 -4.42
C GLY A 39 10.12 3.56 -3.06
N ASN A 40 9.12 4.25 -2.50
CA ASN A 40 9.21 4.83 -1.16
C ASN A 40 9.03 3.75 -0.10
N VAL A 41 9.91 3.71 0.90
CA VAL A 41 9.92 2.64 1.93
C VAL A 41 8.61 2.55 2.71
N ASP A 42 8.05 3.68 3.16
CA ASP A 42 6.78 3.70 3.89
C ASP A 42 5.60 3.32 2.98
N ALA A 43 5.64 3.73 1.71
CA ALA A 43 4.62 3.38 0.72
C ALA A 43 4.65 1.88 0.39
N MET A 44 5.82 1.30 0.16
CA MET A 44 5.98 -0.14 -0.05
C MET A 44 5.56 -0.95 1.18
N TYR A 45 5.86 -0.45 2.39
CA TYR A 45 5.39 -1.06 3.62
C TYR A 45 3.86 -1.02 3.73
N LEU A 46 3.24 0.13 3.47
CA LEU A 46 1.78 0.26 3.40
C LEU A 46 1.17 -0.66 2.33
N ALA A 47 1.81 -0.75 1.16
CA ALA A 47 1.37 -1.61 0.05
C ALA A 47 1.21 -3.06 0.50
N ARG A 48 2.21 -3.62 1.18
CA ARG A 48 2.15 -5.00 1.71
C ARG A 48 1.00 -5.18 2.71
N LEU A 49 0.75 -4.20 3.57
CA LEU A 49 -0.32 -4.28 4.56
C LEU A 49 -1.73 -4.30 3.93
N ILE A 50 -1.93 -3.50 2.87
CA ILE A 50 -3.22 -3.37 2.19
C ILE A 50 -3.38 -4.32 0.99
N ALA A 51 -2.34 -5.06 0.61
CA ALA A 51 -2.43 -6.05 -0.45
C ALA A 51 -3.41 -7.15 -0.07
N ASN A 52 -4.28 -7.52 -1.01
CA ASN A 52 -5.21 -8.62 -0.88
C ASN A 52 -4.57 -9.90 -1.42
N GLU A 53 -4.08 -10.74 -0.50
CA GLU A 53 -3.46 -12.03 -0.81
C GLU A 53 -4.38 -12.97 -1.59
N LYS A 54 -5.71 -12.84 -1.45
CA LYS A 54 -6.67 -13.65 -2.21
C LYS A 54 -6.76 -13.27 -3.69
N GLN A 55 -6.29 -12.08 -4.06
CA GLN A 55 -6.26 -11.59 -5.43
C GLN A 55 -4.86 -11.69 -6.06
N ILE A 56 -3.85 -12.17 -5.31
CA ILE A 56 -2.59 -12.58 -5.93
C ILE A 56 -2.88 -13.97 -6.53
N PRO A 57 -2.91 -14.12 -7.87
CA PRO A 57 -3.04 -15.44 -8.44
C PRO A 57 -1.87 -16.28 -7.94
N LYS A 58 -2.15 -17.44 -7.33
CA LYS A 58 -1.17 -18.41 -6.80
C LYS A 58 -0.12 -18.89 -7.82
N LYS A 59 -0.18 -18.38 -9.06
CA LYS A 59 0.57 -18.87 -10.20
C LYS A 59 1.87 -18.13 -10.47
N ASP A 60 2.19 -17.05 -9.74
CA ASP A 60 3.42 -16.33 -10.05
C ASP A 60 4.08 -15.70 -8.80
N PRO A 61 5.10 -16.37 -8.21
CA PRO A 61 5.89 -15.84 -7.10
C PRO A 61 6.65 -14.56 -7.46
N GLN A 62 6.75 -14.22 -8.76
CA GLN A 62 7.48 -13.05 -9.26
C GLN A 62 6.66 -11.75 -9.22
N THR A 63 5.37 -11.82 -8.85
CA THR A 63 4.47 -10.66 -8.88
C THR A 63 4.61 -9.75 -7.65
N TRP A 64 5.52 -10.05 -6.72
CA TRP A 64 5.76 -9.26 -5.50
C TRP A 64 7.22 -8.82 -5.36
#